data_AF-A0A4V6ARH5-F1
#
_entry.id   AF-A0A4V6ARH5-F1
#
_cell.length_a   1.000
_cell.length_b   1.000
_cell.length_c   1.000
_cell.angle_alpha   90.00
_cell.angle_beta   90.00
_cell.angle_gamma   90.00
#
_symmetry.space_group_name_H-M   'P 1'
#
loop_
_entity.id
_entity.type
_entity.pdbx_description
1 polymer ?
#
loop_
_entity_poly.entity_id
_entity_poly.type
_entity_poly.pdbx_seq_one_letter_code
_entity_poly.pdbx_strand_id
1 'polypeptide(L)'
;MGKRYYCDYCDRSFQDNMHNRKKHLNGVQHHRAKKAWFDHFRGIEKLRKTVKTAKQKVTYLHSSSPFLTFHPLLYLLLQEDGKSQ
;
A
#
# COMPACT_ATOMS: atom_id res chain seq x y z
N MET A 1 38.57 2.93 30.35
CA MET A 1 37.25 2.52 29.83
C MET A 1 37.35 2.45 28.31
N GLY A 2 37.20 1.26 27.70
CA GLY A 2 37.40 1.08 26.26
C GLY A 2 36.26 1.65 25.41
N LYS A 3 36.56 2.09 24.19
CA LYS A 3 35.54 2.52 23.21
C LYS A 3 34.66 1.32 22.84
N ARG A 4 33.34 1.50 22.86
CA ARG A 4 32.35 0.51 22.45
C ARG A 4 31.69 0.97 21.16
N TYR A 5 31.48 0.04 20.24
CA TYR A 5 30.74 0.28 19.01
C TYR A 5 29.29 -0.12 19.20
N TYR A 6 28.38 0.75 18.78
CA TYR A 6 26.93 0.51 18.76
C TYR A 6 26.46 0.38 17.30
N CYS A 7 25.60 -0.61 17.02
CA CYS A 7 24.97 -0.76 15.71
C CYS A 7 23.47 -0.51 15.80
N ASP A 8 23.00 0.55 15.14
CA ASP A 8 21.58 0.97 15.14
C ASP A 8 20.64 -0.04 14.47
N TYR A 9 21.14 -0.83 13.51
CA TYR A 9 20.32 -1.86 12.88
C TYR A 9 20.12 -3.09 13.76
N CYS A 10 21.03 -3.33 14.69
CA CYS A 10 21.09 -4.56 15.46
C CYS A 10 20.87 -4.35 16.97
N ASP A 11 20.72 -3.10 17.42
CA ASP A 11 20.62 -2.67 18.82
C ASP A 11 21.61 -3.38 19.76
N ARG A 12 22.86 -3.53 19.31
CA ARG A 12 23.91 -4.24 20.04
C ARG A 12 25.13 -3.36 20.22
N SER A 13 25.62 -3.32 21.46
CA SER A 13 26.91 -2.72 21.80
C SER A 13 27.98 -3.79 22.03
N PHE A 14 29.16 -3.61 21.44
CA PHE A 14 30.31 -4.49 21.64
C PHE A 14 31.61 -3.69 21.71
N GLN A 15 32.71 -4.33 22.11
CA GLN A 15 34.01 -3.66 22.18
C GLN A 15 34.46 -3.24 20.77
N ASP A 16 34.79 -1.96 20.59
CA ASP A 16 35.16 -1.41 19.28
C ASP A 16 36.57 -1.87 18.88
N ASN A 17 36.61 -3.01 18.20
CA ASN A 17 37.78 -3.51 17.50
C ASN A 17 37.44 -3.57 16.00
N MET A 18 38.35 -3.09 15.16
CA MET A 18 38.22 -3.11 13.69
C MET A 18 37.79 -4.50 13.17
N HIS A 19 38.36 -5.56 13.72
CA HIS A 19 38.07 -6.93 13.33
C HIS A 19 36.63 -7.34 13.71
N ASN A 20 36.21 -7.01 14.94
CA ASN A 20 34.86 -7.28 15.44
C ASN A 20 33.80 -6.52 14.64
N ARG A 21 34.08 -5.25 14.33
CA ARG A 21 33.16 -4.41 13.55
C ARG A 21 32.99 -4.94 12.13
N LYS A 22 34.09 -5.34 11.47
CA LYS A 22 34.02 -5.95 10.13
C LYS A 22 33.24 -7.27 10.15
N LYS A 23 33.52 -8.13 11.14
CA LYS A 23 32.79 -9.40 11.32
C LYS A 23 31.29 -9.17 11.56
N HIS A 24 30.93 -8.16 12.35
CA HIS A 24 29.54 -7.79 12.61
C HIS A 24 28.82 -7.34 11.33
N LEU A 25 29.42 -6.42 10.57
CA LEU A 25 28.82 -5.84 9.36
C LEU A 25 28.63 -6.86 8.24
N ASN A 26 29.54 -7.82 8.11
CA ASN A 26 29.44 -8.93 7.14
C ASN A 26 28.60 -10.11 7.65
N GLY A 27 28.08 -10.02 8.87
CA GLY A 27 27.26 -11.06 9.48
C GLY A 27 25.85 -11.09 8.88
N VAL A 28 25.31 -12.29 8.70
CA VAL A 28 23.94 -12.50 8.19
C VAL A 28 22.89 -11.77 9.04
N GLN A 29 23.08 -11.69 10.35
CA GLN A 29 22.14 -11.02 11.24
C GLN A 29 22.07 -9.52 10.97
N HIS A 30 23.21 -8.87 10.71
CA HIS A 30 23.25 -7.46 10.33
C HIS A 30 22.56 -7.26 8.98
N HIS A 31 22.85 -8.09 7.98
CA HIS A 31 22.21 -8.00 6.67
C HIS A 31 20.69 -8.19 6.74
N ARG A 32 20.20 -9.15 7.53
CA ARG A 32 18.76 -9.36 7.74
C ARG A 32 18.11 -8.17 8.42
N ALA A 33 18.69 -7.66 9.50
CA ALA A 33 18.15 -6.53 10.23
C ALA A 33 18.15 -5.25 9.37
N LYS A 34 19.24 -5.00 8.64
CA LYS A 34 19.35 -3.92 7.65
C LYS A 34 18.28 -4.05 6.57
N LYS A 35 18.09 -5.26 6.02
CA LYS A 35 17.07 -5.51 4.99
C LYS A 35 15.65 -5.27 5.53
N ALA A 36 15.32 -5.81 6.70
CA ALA A 36 14.02 -5.62 7.34
C ALA A 36 13.72 -4.13 7.56
N TRP A 37 14.71 -3.38 8.03
CA TRP A 37 14.61 -1.93 8.17
C TRP A 37 14.25 -1.27 6.83
N PHE A 38 14.97 -1.57 5.74
CA PHE A 38 14.64 -1.04 4.40
C PHE A 38 13.30 -1.54 3.85
N ASP A 39 12.92 -2.78 4.13
CA ASP A 39 11.67 -3.37 3.67
C ASP A 39 10.46 -2.66 4.30
N HIS A 40 10.55 -2.21 5.55
CA HIS A 40 9.50 -1.41 6.19
C HIS A 40 9.22 -0.12 5.40
N PHE A 41 10.26 0.59 4.96
CA PHE A 41 10.08 1.81 4.17
C PHE A 41 9.63 1.53 2.72
N ARG A 42 10.12 0.44 2.10
CA ARG A 42 9.74 0.06 0.73
C ARG A 42 8.33 -0.54 0.62
N GLY A 43 7.87 -1.24 1.67
CA GLY A 43 6.52 -1.78 1.76
C GLY A 43 5.47 -0.68 1.73
N ILE A 44 5.74 0.45 2.37
CA ILE A 44 4.88 1.64 2.35
C ILE A 44 4.74 2.19 0.92
N GLU A 45 5.84 2.27 0.15
CA GLU A 45 5.78 2.76 -1.23
C GLU A 45 5.03 1.81 -2.17
N LYS A 46 5.23 0.48 -2.00
CA LYS A 46 4.46 -0.51 -2.76
C LYS A 46 2.98 -0.45 -2.39
N LEU A 47 2.65 -0.39 -1.11
CA LEU A 47 1.26 -0.23 -0.63
C LEU A 47 0.63 1.06 -1.16
N ARG A 48 1.37 2.17 -1.16
CA ARG A 48 0.91 3.45 -1.72
C ARG A 48 0.53 3.31 -3.20
N LYS A 49 1.29 2.56 -3.99
CA LYS A 49 0.99 2.30 -5.40
C LYS A 49 -0.21 1.37 -5.58
N THR A 50 -0.29 0.26 -4.83
CA THR A 50 -1.42 -0.68 -4.94
C THR A 50 -2.74 -0.05 -4.50
N VAL A 51 -2.75 0.75 -3.43
CA VAL A 51 -3.93 1.49 -2.96
C VAL A 51 -4.37 2.55 -3.98
N LYS A 52 -3.44 3.24 -4.64
CA LYS A 52 -3.78 4.16 -5.74
C LYS A 52 -4.47 3.44 -6.90
N THR A 53 -3.93 2.29 -7.33
CA THR A 53 -4.53 1.50 -8.42
C THR A 53 -5.87 0.89 -8.02
N ALA A 54 -6.03 0.46 -6.76
CA ALA A 54 -7.29 -0.08 -6.25
C ALA A 54 -8.37 0.99 -6.12
N LYS A 55 -8.03 2.20 -5.64
CA LYS A 55 -8.94 3.36 -5.59
C LYS A 55 -9.46 3.70 -7.00
N GLN A 56 -8.61 3.60 -8.01
CA GLN A 56 -9.01 3.78 -9.40
C GLN A 56 -9.94 2.66 -9.89
N LYS A 57 -9.72 1.39 -9.52
CA LYS A 57 -10.64 0.30 -9.91
C LYS A 57 -12.02 0.40 -9.25
N VAL A 58 -12.11 0.88 -8.01
CA VAL A 58 -13.39 1.06 -7.29
C VAL A 58 -14.27 2.12 -7.96
N THR A 59 -13.70 3.19 -8.53
CA THR A 59 -14.49 4.19 -9.28
C THR A 59 -15.06 3.68 -10.60
N TYR A 60 -14.42 2.68 -11.24
CA TYR A 60 -14.94 2.09 -12.49
C TYR A 60 -16.04 1.05 -12.28
N LEU A 61 -16.12 0.44 -11.10
CA LEU A 61 -17.15 -0.57 -10.78
C LEU A 61 -18.45 0.07 -10.23
N HIS A 62 -18.38 1.30 -9.71
CA HIS A 62 -19.57 2.09 -9.33
C HIS A 62 -20.10 2.99 -10.48
N SER A 63 -19.87 2.58 -11.73
CA SER A 63 -20.41 3.23 -12.93
C SER A 63 -21.14 2.24 -13.85
N SER A 64 -21.06 0.93 -13.56
CA SER A 64 -21.49 -0.15 -14.49
C SER A 64 -22.49 -1.13 -13.88
N SER A 65 -23.23 -0.75 -12.83
CA SER A 65 -24.39 -1.53 -12.36
C SER A 65 -25.67 -0.67 -12.36
N PRO A 66 -26.42 -0.63 -13.47
CA PRO A 66 -27.83 -0.28 -13.46
C PRO A 66 -28.62 -1.51 -12.97
N PHE A 67 -28.48 -1.86 -11.69
CA PHE A 67 -29.38 -2.82 -11.06
C PHE A 67 -30.71 -2.11 -10.78
N LEU A 68 -31.61 -2.19 -11.77
CA LEU A 68 -33.02 -2.49 -11.56
C LEU A 68 -33.73 -1.70 -10.47
N THR A 69 -34.22 -0.51 -10.81
CA THR A 69 -35.59 -0.14 -10.43
C THR A 69 -36.41 -0.02 -11.71
N PHE A 70 -36.92 -1.17 -12.15
CA PHE A 70 -38.19 -1.23 -12.85
C PHE A 70 -39.20 -0.40 -12.05
N HIS A 71 -39.65 0.74 -12.58
CA HIS A 71 -40.97 1.24 -12.22
C HIS A 71 -41.85 1.20 -13.47
N PRO A 72 -42.71 0.16 -13.63
CA PRO A 72 -43.51 -0.05 -14.83
C PRO A 72 -44.64 0.98 -15.04
N LEU A 73 -44.66 2.09 -14.28
CA LEU A 73 -45.73 3.10 -14.33
C LEU A 73 -45.44 4.33 -15.21
N LEU A 74 -44.21 4.54 -15.71
CA LEU A 74 -43.94 5.71 -16.56
C LEU A 74 -44.24 5.47 -18.06
N TYR A 75 -44.43 4.21 -18.48
CA TYR A 75 -44.77 3.87 -19.87
C TYR A 75 -46.23 4.22 -20.23
N LEU A 76 -47.10 4.47 -19.24
CA LEU A 76 -48.52 4.77 -19.46
C LEU A 76 -48.85 6.28 -19.55
N LEU A 77 -47.86 7.18 -19.44
CA LEU A 77 -48.09 8.64 -19.48
C LEU A 77 -47.68 9.30 -20.82
N LEU A 78 -47.35 8.51 -21.84
CA LEU A 78 -46.97 8.99 -23.18
C LEU A 78 -48.02 8.67 -24.27
N GLN A 79 -49.22 8.25 -23.86
CA GLN A 79 -50.29 7.84 -24.78
C GLN A 79 -51.61 8.52 -24.39
N GLU A 80 -51.77 9.79 -24.69
CA GLU A 80 -53.06 10.40 -25.05
C GLU A 80 -52.74 11.58 -26.00
N ASP A 81 -52.66 11.19 -27.26
CA ASP A 81 -53.10 11.84 -28.49
C ASP A 81 -53.19 13.36 -28.65
N GLY A 82 -52.66 13.80 -29.79
CA GLY A 82 -52.78 15.14 -30.31
C GLY A 82 -54.17 15.53 -30.84
N LYS A 83 -54.33 16.85 -31.00
CA LYS A 83 -55.17 17.57 -31.98
C LYS A 83 -54.87 19.07 -31.76
N SER A 84 -54.15 19.73 -32.65
CA SER A 84 -54.69 20.36 -33.86
C SER A 84 -55.92 21.22 -33.55
N GLN A 85 -55.71 22.51 -33.29
CA GLN A 85 -56.01 23.65 -34.18
C GLN A 85 -55.50 24.95 -33.57
#